data_AF-A0A2Y9TFQ9-F1
#
_entry.id   AF-A0A2Y9TFQ9-F1
#
_cell.length_a   1.000
_cell.length_b   1.000
_cell.length_c   1.000
_cell.angle_alpha   90.00
_cell.angle_beta   90.00
_cell.angle_gamma   90.00
#
_symmetry.space_group_name_H-M   'P 1'
#
loop_
_entity.id
_entity.type
_entity.pdbx_description
1 polymer ?
#
loop_
_entity_poly.entity_id
_entity_poly.type
_entity_poly.pdbx_seq_one_letter_code
_entity_poly.pdbx_strand_id
1 'polypeptide(L)'
;MRSLLAGDAVSWRSAHPEGVMDFCRLLEALVSFLDFSDKKANSAMGLLTDLALEERFHVWFQASLPDVLLALTGVLKRDPKVTNTSALCQCIAIMGNLSAEAATRRQMSASEEFMDACLGLMAKCEEDVDLFREVIYTLLGLMMNLCLQSPFVSEVWAMEVSRKCLSLLNSQDGGILTVSFSQGNPETASFVVLLLFCFVSF
;
A
#
# COMPACT_ATOMS: atom_id res chain seq x y z
N MET A 1 -1.61 -63.47 9.87
CA MET A 1 -0.84 -63.36 11.12
C MET A 1 -0.32 -61.91 11.18
N ARG A 2 -0.90 -61.09 12.09
CA ARG A 2 -0.36 -59.90 12.81
C ARG A 2 0.90 -59.19 12.25
N SER A 3 1.13 -57.88 12.33
CA SER A 3 0.43 -56.64 12.75
C SER A 3 1.53 -55.55 12.80
N LEU A 4 1.15 -54.27 12.66
CA LEU A 4 1.81 -53.04 13.21
C LEU A 4 3.19 -52.67 12.61
N LEU A 5 3.42 -51.46 12.08
CA LEU A 5 3.30 -50.11 12.67
C LEU A 5 2.76 -49.15 11.58
N ALA A 6 1.64 -48.42 11.70
CA ALA A 6 1.26 -47.40 12.68
C ALA A 6 2.32 -46.29 12.82
N GLY A 7 2.06 -45.17 12.14
CA GLY A 7 2.85 -43.94 12.17
C GLY A 7 2.07 -42.88 11.40
N ASP A 8 1.02 -42.37 12.03
CA ASP A 8 0.01 -41.50 11.46
C ASP A 8 0.60 -40.24 10.83
N ALA A 9 0.19 -39.98 9.58
CA ALA A 9 0.30 -38.67 8.96
C ALA A 9 -0.65 -37.72 9.71
N VAL A 10 -0.12 -37.09 10.76
CA VAL A 10 -0.81 -36.00 11.47
C VAL A 10 -1.00 -34.86 10.47
N SER A 11 -2.25 -34.70 10.07
CA SER A 11 -2.78 -33.53 9.38
C SER A 11 -2.48 -32.30 10.23
N TRP A 12 -1.52 -31.47 9.79
CA TRP A 12 -1.21 -30.18 10.42
C TRP A 12 -2.32 -29.12 10.23
N ARG A 13 -3.51 -29.51 9.76
CA ARG A 13 -4.59 -28.57 9.40
C ARG A 13 -5.60 -28.26 10.51
N SER A 14 -5.33 -28.65 11.76
CA SER A 14 -6.26 -28.37 12.87
C SER A 14 -5.57 -28.25 14.22
N ALA A 15 -4.55 -27.39 14.30
CA ALA A 15 -4.11 -26.84 15.58
C ALA A 15 -4.30 -25.33 15.51
N HIS A 16 -5.43 -24.83 16.03
CA HIS A 16 -5.51 -23.44 16.48
C HIS A 16 -4.66 -23.36 17.75
N PRO A 17 -3.50 -22.67 17.74
CA PRO A 17 -2.76 -22.46 18.96
C PRO A 17 -3.45 -21.28 19.66
N GLU A 18 -4.15 -21.57 20.76
CA GLU A 18 -4.62 -20.54 21.68
C GLU A 18 -3.41 -19.72 22.13
N GLY A 19 -3.27 -18.52 21.57
CA GLY A 19 -2.14 -17.62 21.82
C GLY A 19 -1.46 -17.04 20.57
N VAL A 20 -1.77 -17.50 19.36
CA VAL A 20 -1.34 -16.78 18.14
C VAL A 20 -2.29 -15.62 17.92
N MET A 21 -1.80 -14.40 18.13
CA MET A 21 -2.51 -13.19 17.74
C MET A 21 -2.85 -13.28 16.24
N ASP A 22 -4.14 -13.25 15.92
CA ASP A 22 -4.60 -13.16 14.54
C ASP A 22 -4.33 -11.72 14.06
N PHE A 23 -3.10 -11.51 13.61
CA PHE A 23 -2.61 -10.22 13.13
C PHE A 23 -3.41 -9.72 11.91
N CYS A 24 -4.06 -10.61 11.13
CA CYS A 24 -4.97 -10.21 10.05
C CYS A 24 -6.18 -9.49 10.63
N ARG A 25 -6.83 -10.09 11.64
CA ARG A 25 -7.95 -9.45 12.35
C ARG A 25 -7.54 -8.18 13.07
N LEU A 26 -6.32 -8.13 13.62
CA LEU A 26 -5.79 -6.92 14.24
C LEU A 26 -5.68 -5.80 13.19
N LEU A 27 -5.11 -6.09 12.03
CA LEU A 27 -4.97 -5.11 10.96
C LEU A 27 -6.35 -4.64 10.46
N GLU A 28 -7.27 -5.56 10.19
CA GLU A 28 -8.66 -5.26 9.82
C GLU A 28 -9.34 -4.36 10.87
N ALA A 29 -9.17 -4.68 12.15
CA ALA A 29 -9.70 -3.87 13.23
C ALA A 29 -9.07 -2.47 13.23
N LEU A 30 -7.74 -2.35 13.09
CA LEU A 30 -7.05 -1.06 13.05
C LEU A 30 -7.52 -0.21 11.86
N VAL A 31 -7.65 -0.77 10.66
CA VAL A 31 -8.11 -0.01 9.48
C VAL A 31 -9.62 0.29 9.52
N SER A 32 -10.41 -0.41 10.34
CA SER A 32 -11.80 -0.03 10.59
C SER A 32 -11.94 1.30 11.35
N PHE A 33 -10.90 1.73 12.07
CA PHE A 33 -10.92 3.01 12.78
C PHE A 33 -10.87 4.24 11.86
N LEU A 34 -10.61 4.06 10.56
CA LEU A 34 -10.64 5.14 9.57
C LEU A 34 -12.01 5.82 9.44
N ASP A 35 -13.08 5.13 9.82
CA ASP A 35 -14.45 5.63 9.79
C ASP A 35 -14.85 6.38 11.08
N PHE A 36 -13.91 6.54 12.03
CA PHE A 36 -14.12 7.19 13.32
C PHE A 36 -13.42 8.56 13.41
N SER A 37 -13.67 9.28 14.51
CA SER A 37 -13.08 10.59 14.75
C SER A 37 -11.55 10.59 14.75
N ASP A 38 -10.97 11.75 14.42
CA ASP A 38 -9.52 11.99 14.29
C ASP A 38 -8.70 11.37 15.41
N LYS A 39 -9.08 11.58 16.66
CA LYS A 39 -8.31 11.05 17.79
C LYS A 39 -8.21 9.52 17.77
N LYS A 40 -9.31 8.82 17.46
CA LYS A 40 -9.32 7.34 17.43
C LYS A 40 -8.62 6.81 16.19
N ALA A 41 -8.94 7.38 15.03
CA ALA A 41 -8.34 7.01 13.75
C ALA A 41 -6.82 7.19 13.79
N ASN A 42 -6.33 8.34 14.23
CA ASN A 42 -4.90 8.64 14.32
C ASN A 42 -4.19 7.78 15.37
N SER A 43 -4.85 7.45 16.48
CA SER A 43 -4.25 6.53 17.47
C SER A 43 -4.08 5.12 16.90
N ALA A 44 -5.09 4.61 16.18
CA ALA A 44 -5.00 3.30 15.53
C ALA A 44 -3.93 3.27 14.43
N MET A 45 -3.84 4.32 13.61
CA MET A 45 -2.79 4.44 12.59
C MET A 45 -1.40 4.67 13.18
N GLY A 46 -1.30 5.34 14.33
CA GLY A 46 -0.07 5.43 15.11
C GLY A 46 0.43 4.04 15.53
N LEU A 47 -0.45 3.22 16.11
CA LEU A 47 -0.12 1.83 16.46
C LEU A 47 0.30 1.01 15.23
N LEU A 48 -0.40 1.18 14.10
CA LEU A 48 -0.04 0.48 12.87
C LEU A 48 1.30 0.95 12.31
N THR A 49 1.63 2.23 12.45
CA THR A 49 2.94 2.78 12.09
C THR A 49 4.04 2.15 12.95
N ASP A 50 3.84 2.09 14.26
CA ASP A 50 4.79 1.46 15.19
C ASP A 50 5.00 -0.02 14.86
N LEU A 51 3.92 -0.76 14.57
CA LEU A 51 4.00 -2.15 14.11
C LEU A 51 4.77 -2.28 12.79
N ALA A 52 4.57 -1.36 11.85
CA ALA A 52 5.28 -1.35 10.56
C ALA A 52 6.79 -1.05 10.70
N LEU A 53 7.29 -0.68 11.87
CA LEU A 53 8.73 -0.54 12.14
C LEU A 53 9.37 -1.85 12.65
N GLU A 54 8.56 -2.81 13.10
CA GLU A 54 9.03 -4.06 13.68
C GLU A 54 9.33 -5.10 12.60
N GLU A 55 10.57 -5.59 12.51
CA GLU A 55 10.99 -6.58 11.50
C GLU A 55 10.11 -7.85 11.50
N ARG A 56 9.67 -8.29 12.67
CA ARG A 56 8.78 -9.46 12.80
C ARG A 56 7.42 -9.23 12.16
N PHE A 57 6.94 -7.99 12.19
CA PHE A 57 5.70 -7.61 11.52
C PHE A 57 5.87 -7.67 10.00
N HIS A 58 7.02 -7.27 9.44
CA HIS A 58 7.30 -7.40 8.00
C HIS A 58 7.27 -8.86 7.55
N VAL A 59 7.96 -9.75 8.29
CA VAL A 59 7.97 -11.20 7.98
C VAL A 59 6.56 -11.79 8.02
N TRP A 60 5.77 -11.41 9.05
CA TRP A 60 4.38 -11.85 9.16
C TRP A 60 3.52 -11.27 8.00
N PHE A 61 3.63 -9.97 7.75
CA PHE A 61 2.86 -9.26 6.73
C PHE A 61 3.07 -9.88 5.36
N GLN A 62 4.32 -10.19 5.00
CA GLN A 62 4.65 -10.85 3.76
C GLN A 62 4.00 -12.25 3.63
N ALA A 63 3.98 -13.03 4.72
CA ALA A 63 3.39 -14.36 4.75
C ALA A 63 1.85 -14.33 4.68
N SER A 64 1.24 -13.29 5.24
CA SER A 64 -0.22 -13.08 5.29
C SER A 64 -0.72 -12.08 4.25
N LEU A 65 0.15 -11.67 3.30
CA LEU A 65 -0.14 -10.60 2.37
C LEU A 65 -1.40 -10.82 1.53
N PRO A 66 -1.71 -12.02 1.00
CA PRO A 66 -2.93 -12.22 0.23
C PRO A 66 -4.21 -11.85 0.99
N ASP A 67 -4.31 -12.23 2.27
CA ASP A 67 -5.48 -11.95 3.10
C ASP A 67 -5.52 -10.47 3.50
N VAL A 68 -4.35 -9.93 3.87
CA VAL A 68 -4.18 -8.53 4.28
C VAL A 68 -4.44 -7.57 3.11
N LEU A 69 -4.06 -7.95 1.90
CA LEU A 69 -4.21 -7.12 0.70
C LEU A 69 -5.68 -6.80 0.41
N LEU A 70 -6.61 -7.71 0.75
CA LEU A 70 -8.04 -7.46 0.65
C LEU A 70 -8.48 -6.34 1.59
N ALA A 71 -8.00 -6.35 2.84
CA ALA A 71 -8.30 -5.29 3.80
C ALA A 71 -7.74 -3.93 3.35
N LEU A 72 -6.50 -3.90 2.85
CA LEU A 72 -5.86 -2.69 2.31
C LEU A 72 -6.57 -2.19 1.04
N THR A 73 -7.00 -3.09 0.17
CA THR A 73 -7.84 -2.77 -1.00
C THR A 73 -9.17 -2.15 -0.55
N GLY A 74 -9.78 -2.68 0.50
CA GLY A 74 -10.99 -2.12 1.10
C GLY A 74 -10.79 -0.69 1.61
N VAL A 75 -9.63 -0.37 2.17
CA VAL A 75 -9.25 1.00 2.55
C VAL A 75 -9.25 1.93 1.34
N LEU A 76 -8.59 1.54 0.26
CA LEU A 76 -8.48 2.35 -0.95
C LEU A 76 -9.84 2.54 -1.65
N LYS A 77 -10.76 1.59 -1.49
CA LYS A 77 -12.12 1.68 -2.06
C LYS A 77 -13.05 2.63 -1.29
N ARG A 78 -12.66 3.13 -0.11
CA ARG A 78 -13.48 4.08 0.67
C ARG A 78 -13.70 5.40 -0.08
N ASP A 79 -14.69 6.17 0.36
CA ASP A 79 -14.92 7.53 -0.12
C ASP A 79 -14.11 8.49 0.79
N PRO A 80 -13.14 9.24 0.22
CA PRO A 80 -12.30 10.16 1.01
C PRO A 80 -13.11 11.30 1.66
N LYS A 81 -14.33 11.61 1.19
CA LYS A 81 -15.21 12.64 1.78
C LYS A 81 -15.80 12.26 3.13
N VAL A 82 -15.92 10.97 3.41
CA VAL A 82 -16.49 10.45 4.67
C VAL A 82 -15.45 9.70 5.52
N THR A 83 -14.24 9.52 5.00
CA THR A 83 -13.13 8.86 5.68
C THR A 83 -12.26 9.90 6.37
N ASN A 84 -11.64 9.53 7.48
CA ASN A 84 -10.63 10.37 8.11
C ASN A 84 -9.41 10.55 7.18
N THR A 85 -9.24 11.73 6.60
CA THR A 85 -8.19 11.97 5.58
C THR A 85 -6.78 11.85 6.15
N SER A 86 -6.53 12.35 7.37
CA SER A 86 -5.21 12.24 8.01
C SER A 86 -4.83 10.78 8.28
N ALA A 87 -5.75 10.01 8.85
CA ALA A 87 -5.52 8.60 9.10
C ALA A 87 -5.44 7.78 7.79
N LEU A 88 -6.21 8.16 6.76
CA LEU A 88 -6.12 7.57 5.44
C LEU A 88 -4.73 7.81 4.81
N CYS A 89 -4.21 9.04 4.87
CA CYS A 89 -2.85 9.35 4.43
C CYS A 89 -1.82 8.49 5.19
N GLN A 90 -1.94 8.39 6.52
CA GLN A 90 -1.05 7.54 7.31
C GLN A 90 -1.12 6.07 6.88
N CYS A 91 -2.32 5.54 6.65
CA CYS A 91 -2.51 4.17 6.17
C CYS A 91 -1.83 3.93 4.81
N ILE A 92 -2.02 4.86 3.86
CA ILE A 92 -1.38 4.79 2.53
C ILE A 92 0.14 4.89 2.65
N ALA A 93 0.66 5.76 3.53
CA ALA A 93 2.10 5.87 3.77
C ALA A 93 2.68 4.57 4.36
N ILE A 94 1.97 3.90 5.27
CA ILE A 94 2.34 2.58 5.79
C ILE A 94 2.38 1.54 4.66
N MET A 95 1.38 1.51 3.77
CA MET A 95 1.41 0.65 2.58
C MET A 95 2.64 0.94 1.70
N GLY A 96 2.99 2.21 1.54
CA GLY A 96 4.21 2.65 0.83
C GLY A 96 5.48 2.08 1.47
N ASN A 97 5.59 2.15 2.79
CA ASN A 97 6.74 1.62 3.54
C ASN A 97 6.83 0.10 3.46
N LEU A 98 5.71 -0.62 3.62
CA LEU A 98 5.68 -2.08 3.52
C LEU A 98 6.05 -2.55 2.09
N SER A 99 5.61 -1.81 1.08
CA SER A 99 5.98 -2.05 -0.32
C SER A 99 7.40 -1.57 -0.68
N ALA A 100 8.20 -1.03 0.25
CA ALA A 100 9.62 -0.76 0.01
C ALA A 100 10.42 -2.06 -0.16
N GLU A 101 9.98 -3.15 0.48
CA GLU A 101 10.54 -4.48 0.31
C GLU A 101 10.12 -5.10 -1.04
N ALA A 102 11.08 -5.65 -1.79
CA ALA A 102 10.84 -6.09 -3.17
C ALA A 102 9.79 -7.21 -3.30
N ALA A 103 9.76 -8.18 -2.39
CA ALA A 103 8.84 -9.30 -2.47
C ALA A 103 7.40 -8.88 -2.14
N THR A 104 7.22 -8.05 -1.11
CA THR A 104 5.94 -7.43 -0.76
C THR A 104 5.41 -6.56 -1.90
N ARG A 105 6.26 -5.68 -2.44
CA ARG A 105 5.93 -4.83 -3.60
C ARG A 105 5.46 -5.66 -4.80
N ARG A 106 6.16 -6.75 -5.12
CA ARG A 106 5.83 -7.62 -6.26
C ARG A 106 4.44 -8.23 -6.11
N GLN A 107 4.09 -8.69 -4.91
CA GLN A 107 2.77 -9.26 -4.65
C GLN A 107 1.66 -8.21 -4.73
N MET A 108 1.90 -7.01 -4.20
CA MET A 108 0.95 -5.89 -4.28
C MET A 108 0.73 -5.45 -5.74
N SER A 109 1.80 -5.25 -6.51
CA SER A 109 1.73 -4.84 -7.93
C SER A 109 1.12 -5.91 -8.84
N ALA A 110 1.15 -7.19 -8.43
CA ALA A 110 0.53 -8.28 -9.18
C ALA A 110 -0.99 -8.40 -8.96
N SER A 111 -1.56 -7.69 -7.97
CA SER A 111 -2.99 -7.68 -7.71
C SER A 111 -3.67 -6.55 -8.48
N GLU A 112 -4.37 -6.92 -9.56
CA GLU A 112 -5.15 -5.97 -10.37
C GLU A 112 -6.19 -5.24 -9.52
N GLU A 113 -6.85 -5.91 -8.57
CA GLU A 113 -7.86 -5.29 -7.71
C GLU A 113 -7.26 -4.20 -6.80
N PHE A 114 -6.07 -4.44 -6.25
CA PHE A 114 -5.38 -3.47 -5.42
C PHE A 114 -4.90 -2.27 -6.24
N MET A 115 -4.37 -2.54 -7.43
CA MET A 115 -3.99 -1.52 -8.39
C MET A 115 -5.23 -0.70 -8.75
N ASP A 116 -6.29 -1.28 -9.31
CA ASP A 116 -7.52 -0.55 -9.65
C ASP A 116 -8.09 0.27 -8.49
N ALA A 117 -8.01 -0.22 -7.25
CA ALA A 117 -8.41 0.54 -6.07
C ALA A 117 -7.55 1.80 -5.84
N CYS A 118 -6.24 1.75 -6.09
CA CYS A 118 -5.37 2.94 -6.06
C CYS A 118 -5.82 3.98 -7.11
N LEU A 119 -6.11 3.57 -8.35
CA LEU A 119 -6.58 4.52 -9.39
C LEU A 119 -7.98 5.05 -9.06
N GLY A 120 -8.86 4.19 -8.55
CA GLY A 120 -10.20 4.58 -8.12
C GLY A 120 -10.17 5.61 -7.00
N LEU A 121 -9.30 5.45 -6.00
CA LEU A 121 -9.12 6.45 -4.94
C LEU A 121 -8.59 7.77 -5.51
N MET A 122 -7.60 7.70 -6.41
CA MET A 122 -7.03 8.88 -7.03
C MET A 122 -8.07 9.67 -7.81
N ALA A 123 -8.90 9.00 -8.62
CA ALA A 123 -9.99 9.62 -9.38
C ALA A 123 -11.02 10.30 -8.48
N LYS A 124 -11.38 9.70 -7.34
CA LYS A 124 -12.28 10.31 -6.35
C LYS A 124 -11.67 11.57 -5.73
N CYS A 125 -10.37 11.56 -5.44
CA CYS A 125 -9.68 12.71 -4.86
C CYS A 125 -9.59 13.89 -5.85
N GLU A 126 -9.54 13.60 -7.16
CA GLU A 126 -9.50 14.64 -8.20
C GLU A 126 -10.79 15.46 -8.33
N GLU A 127 -11.91 14.99 -7.77
CA GLU A 127 -13.14 15.78 -7.71
C GLU A 127 -12.98 17.05 -6.86
N ASP A 128 -12.08 17.03 -5.88
CA ASP A 128 -11.76 18.16 -4.99
C ASP A 128 -10.26 18.13 -4.64
N VAL A 129 -9.43 18.49 -5.64
CA VAL A 129 -7.96 18.41 -5.57
C VAL A 129 -7.41 19.19 -4.38
N ASP A 130 -7.96 20.37 -4.09
CA ASP A 130 -7.48 21.23 -3.01
C ASP A 130 -7.73 20.59 -1.63
N LEU A 131 -8.90 19.96 -1.46
CA LEU A 131 -9.28 19.28 -0.22
C LEU A 131 -8.47 17.99 -0.01
N PHE A 132 -8.23 17.22 -1.07
CA PHE A 132 -7.59 15.89 -0.99
C PHE A 132 -6.13 15.87 -1.43
N ARG A 133 -5.50 17.04 -1.56
CA ARG A 133 -4.13 17.19 -2.05
C ARG A 133 -3.13 16.27 -1.33
N GLU A 134 -3.22 16.19 0.00
CA GLU A 134 -2.33 15.34 0.80
C GLU A 134 -2.54 13.85 0.52
N VAL A 135 -3.80 13.42 0.35
CA VAL A 135 -4.15 12.04 -0.03
C VAL A 135 -3.59 11.73 -1.42
N ILE A 136 -3.77 12.64 -2.39
CA ILE A 136 -3.25 12.51 -3.75
C ILE A 136 -1.72 12.31 -3.73
N TYR A 137 -0.99 13.17 -3.03
CA TYR A 137 0.47 13.07 -2.99
C TYR A 137 0.95 11.80 -2.31
N THR A 138 0.31 11.40 -1.21
CA THR A 138 0.67 10.18 -0.49
C THR A 138 0.39 8.94 -1.33
N LEU A 139 -0.76 8.91 -2.01
CA LEU A 139 -1.15 7.83 -2.92
C LEU A 139 -0.23 7.73 -4.13
N LEU A 140 0.16 8.87 -4.70
CA LEU A 140 1.11 8.90 -5.81
C LEU A 140 2.47 8.32 -5.39
N GLY A 141 2.95 8.62 -4.18
CA GLY A 141 4.16 8.01 -3.63
C GLY A 141 4.08 6.48 -3.57
N LEU A 142 2.95 5.94 -3.11
CA LEU A 142 2.69 4.50 -3.13
C LEU A 142 2.69 3.95 -4.57
N MET A 143 1.95 4.57 -5.49
CA MET A 143 1.85 4.10 -6.89
C MET A 143 3.21 4.11 -7.60
N MET A 144 4.02 5.14 -7.39
CA MET A 144 5.38 5.22 -7.90
C MET A 144 6.27 4.13 -7.32
N ASN A 145 6.14 3.83 -6.03
CA ASN A 145 6.86 2.73 -5.42
C ASN A 145 6.50 1.41 -6.11
N LEU A 146 5.21 1.12 -6.30
CA LEU A 146 4.74 -0.09 -7.00
C LEU A 146 5.26 -0.22 -8.43
N CYS A 147 5.41 0.91 -9.15
CA CYS A 147 5.99 0.96 -10.50
C CYS A 147 7.46 0.52 -10.58
N LEU A 148 8.18 0.46 -9.46
CA LEU A 148 9.54 -0.10 -9.43
C LEU A 148 9.55 -1.62 -9.71
N GLN A 149 8.40 -2.31 -9.65
CA GLN A 149 8.27 -3.73 -10.00
C GLN A 149 7.95 -3.96 -11.47
N SER A 150 8.92 -3.67 -12.34
CA SER A 150 8.87 -4.15 -13.73
C SER A 150 9.16 -5.66 -13.78
N PRO A 151 8.46 -6.46 -14.62
CA PRO A 151 7.43 -6.10 -15.61
C PRO A 151 5.98 -6.29 -15.09
N PHE A 152 5.76 -6.38 -13.78
CA PHE A 152 4.44 -6.73 -13.22
C PHE A 152 3.41 -5.63 -13.39
N VAL A 153 3.85 -4.38 -13.42
CA VAL A 153 2.98 -3.24 -13.67
C VAL A 153 2.62 -3.15 -15.14
N SER A 154 1.32 -3.08 -15.44
CA SER A 154 0.83 -2.96 -16.81
C SER A 154 1.20 -1.60 -17.42
N GLU A 155 1.34 -1.56 -18.74
CA GLU A 155 1.64 -0.34 -19.49
C GLU A 155 0.56 0.74 -19.27
N VAL A 156 -0.71 0.33 -19.24
CA VAL A 156 -1.85 1.22 -18.96
C VAL A 156 -1.71 1.87 -17.58
N TRP A 157 -1.33 1.09 -16.58
CA TRP A 157 -1.12 1.61 -15.22
C TRP A 157 0.00 2.64 -15.17
N ALA A 158 1.14 2.30 -15.76
CA ALA A 158 2.31 3.18 -15.76
C ALA A 158 2.06 4.48 -16.55
N MET A 159 1.32 4.39 -17.67
CA MET A 159 0.89 5.55 -18.44
C MET A 159 0.01 6.47 -17.58
N GLU A 160 -0.95 5.91 -16.86
CA GLU A 160 -1.85 6.69 -16.03
C GLU A 160 -1.11 7.35 -14.87
N VAL A 161 -0.25 6.63 -14.14
CA VAL A 161 0.61 7.23 -13.09
C VAL A 161 1.47 8.36 -13.66
N SER A 162 2.10 8.14 -14.82
CA SER A 162 2.94 9.15 -15.49
C SER A 162 2.14 10.40 -15.87
N ARG A 163 0.92 10.22 -16.40
CA ARG A 163 0.00 11.31 -16.73
C ARG A 163 -0.38 12.13 -15.50
N LYS A 164 -0.63 11.48 -14.37
CA LYS A 164 -0.95 12.13 -13.08
C LYS A 164 0.24 12.95 -12.57
N CYS A 165 1.44 12.38 -12.56
CA CYS A 165 2.67 13.08 -12.21
C CYS A 165 2.87 14.34 -13.06
N LEU A 166 2.69 14.23 -14.38
CA LEU A 166 2.84 15.35 -15.30
C LEU A 166 1.80 16.45 -15.05
N SER A 167 0.54 16.08 -14.79
CA SER A 167 -0.52 17.04 -14.46
C SER A 167 -0.19 17.83 -13.19
N LEU A 168 0.37 17.17 -12.17
CA LEU A 168 0.75 17.82 -10.92
C LEU A 168 2.00 18.72 -11.08
N LEU A 169 2.99 18.30 -11.87
CA LEU A 169 4.17 19.12 -12.18
C LEU A 169 3.82 20.42 -12.92
N ASN A 170 2.77 20.39 -13.74
CA ASN A 170 2.27 21.56 -14.47
C ASN A 170 1.37 22.47 -13.61
N SER A 171 1.06 22.08 -12.37
CA SER A 171 0.28 22.91 -11.43
C SER A 171 1.17 23.96 -10.73
N GLN A 172 0.58 25.08 -10.28
CA GLN A 172 1.33 26.14 -9.58
C GLN A 172 2.00 25.68 -8.28
N ASP A 173 1.56 24.55 -7.73
CA ASP A 173 2.10 23.89 -6.52
C ASP A 173 3.27 22.93 -6.80
N GLY A 174 3.79 22.89 -8.04
CA GLY A 174 4.76 21.91 -8.56
C GLY A 174 6.07 21.70 -7.78
N GLY A 175 6.29 22.41 -6.67
CA GLY A 175 7.44 22.25 -5.77
C GLY A 175 7.40 21.02 -4.86
N ILE A 176 6.22 20.47 -4.50
CA ILE A 176 6.14 19.41 -3.46
C ILE A 176 6.74 18.08 -3.93
N LEU A 177 6.59 17.72 -5.22
CA LEU A 177 7.22 16.53 -5.76
C LEU A 177 8.75 16.64 -5.61
N THR A 178 9.34 17.80 -5.88
CA THR A 178 10.79 18.00 -5.81
C THR A 178 11.36 17.86 -4.38
N VAL A 179 10.59 18.21 -3.33
CA VAL A 179 11.10 18.16 -1.94
C VAL A 179 11.10 16.74 -1.38
N SER A 180 10.06 15.94 -1.64
CA SER A 180 9.99 14.53 -1.21
C SER A 180 11.08 13.68 -1.86
N PHE A 181 11.49 13.99 -3.10
CA PHE A 181 12.61 13.32 -3.79
C PHE A 181 14.00 13.79 -3.33
N SER A 182 14.13 14.99 -2.74
CA SER A 182 15.43 15.55 -2.35
C SER A 182 16.02 14.98 -1.05
N GLN A 183 15.20 14.31 -0.22
CA GLN A 183 15.63 13.70 1.04
C GLN A 183 16.11 12.24 0.90
N GLY A 184 16.07 11.65 -0.30
CA GLY A 184 16.56 10.29 -0.53
C GLY A 184 17.27 10.18 -1.88
N ASN A 185 18.61 10.11 -1.83
CA ASN A 185 19.56 9.73 -2.89
C ASN A 185 19.33 10.41 -4.29
N PRO A 186 20.30 11.17 -4.84
CA PRO A 186 20.19 11.75 -6.19
C PRO A 186 19.91 10.74 -7.33
N GLU A 187 20.11 9.44 -7.11
CA GLU A 187 19.76 8.39 -8.08
C GLU A 187 18.23 8.20 -8.24
N THR A 188 17.41 8.55 -7.24
CA THR A 188 15.95 8.34 -7.25
C THR A 188 15.20 9.41 -8.05
N ALA A 189 15.69 10.66 -8.06
CA ALA A 189 15.18 11.71 -8.93
C ALA A 189 15.46 11.40 -10.41
N SER A 190 16.61 10.76 -10.68
CA SER A 190 16.93 10.23 -11.99
C SER A 190 15.97 9.12 -12.41
N PHE A 191 15.40 8.38 -11.46
CA PHE A 191 14.45 7.28 -11.71
C PHE A 191 13.06 7.74 -12.15
N VAL A 192 12.56 8.90 -11.70
CA VAL A 192 11.29 9.45 -12.18
C VAL A 192 11.43 10.01 -13.58
N VAL A 193 12.56 10.67 -13.86
CA VAL A 193 12.93 11.10 -15.21
C VAL A 193 13.17 9.89 -16.11
N LEU A 194 13.80 8.81 -15.61
CA LEU A 194 13.98 7.53 -16.31
C LEU A 194 12.68 6.76 -16.50
N LEU A 195 11.74 6.78 -15.55
CA LEU A 195 10.41 6.20 -15.72
C LEU A 195 9.64 6.98 -16.80
N LEU A 196 9.65 8.32 -16.74
CA LEU A 196 9.11 9.16 -17.82
C LEU A 196 9.83 8.91 -19.17
N PHE A 197 11.16 8.73 -19.18
CA PHE A 197 11.93 8.46 -20.40
C PHE A 197 11.73 7.05 -20.96
N CYS A 198 11.67 6.02 -20.11
CA CYS A 198 11.45 4.63 -20.51
C CYS A 198 10.02 4.40 -20.99
N PHE A 199 9.03 5.12 -20.46
CA PHE A 199 7.63 5.00 -20.89
C PHE A 199 7.26 5.86 -22.11
N VAL A 200 7.99 6.95 -22.40
CA VAL A 200 7.80 7.75 -23.63
C VAL A 200 8.58 7.16 -24.82
N SER A 201 9.53 6.26 -24.59
CA SER A 201 10.39 5.67 -25.64
C SER A 201 9.95 4.27 -26.11
N PHE A 202 8.74 3.82 -25.74
CA PHE A 202 8.08 2.64 -26.33
C PHE A 202 6.79 3.06 -27.02
#